data_AF-A0A5E4CTL3-F1
#
_entry.id   AF-A0A5E4CTL3-F1
#
_cell.length_a   1.000
_cell.length_b   1.000
_cell.length_c   1.000
_cell.angle_alpha   90.00
_cell.angle_beta   90.00
_cell.angle_gamma   90.00
#
_symmetry.space_group_name_H-M   'P 1'
#
loop_
_entity.id
_entity.type
_entity.pdbx_description
1 polymer ?
#
loop_
_entity_poly.entity_id
_entity_poly.type
_entity_poly.pdbx_seq_one_letter_code
_entity_poly.pdbx_strand_id
1 'polypeptide(L)'
;RRPFFNMGPISEADKKRASNQSIPQLTDLLEIAKKEQKFLIFDLFGPPPKHPLRNTFVREVVRVILDSKIAQHLIFWLPSHDREYVKYMAPGFQHVGRLLSIEDLAKENINIINVDYKKLFYSGLR
;
A
#
# COMPACT_ATOMS: atom_id res chain seq x y z
N ARG A 1 21.50 -15.46 -9.81
CA ARG A 1 20.50 -16.47 -10.25
C ARG A 1 19.72 -15.86 -11.42
N ARG A 2 19.37 -16.63 -12.48
CA ARG A 2 18.42 -16.18 -13.50
C ARG A 2 17.01 -16.35 -12.92
N PRO A 3 16.28 -15.27 -12.57
CA PRO A 3 14.99 -15.39 -11.88
C PRO A 3 13.90 -16.03 -12.77
N PHE A 4 14.09 -16.03 -14.10
CA PHE A 4 13.18 -16.64 -15.05
C PHE A 4 13.93 -17.62 -15.96
N PHE A 5 13.54 -18.90 -15.90
CA PHE A 5 14.09 -19.95 -16.75
C PHE A 5 13.62 -19.73 -18.21
N ASN A 6 14.50 -19.91 -19.19
CA ASN A 6 14.22 -19.77 -20.63
C ASN A 6 13.79 -18.38 -21.14
N MET A 7 13.87 -17.33 -20.33
CA MET A 7 13.70 -15.96 -20.82
C MET A 7 14.97 -15.47 -21.51
N GLY A 8 14.81 -14.95 -22.74
CA GLY A 8 15.87 -14.22 -23.44
C GLY A 8 16.24 -12.91 -22.72
N PRO A 9 17.37 -12.29 -23.08
CA PRO A 9 17.71 -10.96 -22.57
C PRO A 9 16.65 -9.93 -23.01
N ILE A 10 16.42 -8.92 -22.18
CA ILE A 10 15.57 -7.77 -22.53
C ILE A 10 16.13 -7.07 -23.78
N SER A 11 15.25 -6.72 -24.72
CA SER A 11 15.65 -6.06 -25.97
C SER A 11 16.27 -4.68 -25.72
N GLU A 12 17.13 -4.19 -26.61
CA GLU A 12 17.70 -2.83 -26.48
C GLU A 12 16.61 -1.74 -26.48
N ALA A 13 15.51 -1.96 -27.22
CA ALA A 13 14.35 -1.07 -27.23
C ALA A 13 13.66 -1.04 -25.86
N ASP A 14 13.45 -2.20 -25.24
CA ASP A 14 12.83 -2.27 -23.91
C ASP A 14 13.75 -1.72 -22.82
N LYS A 15 15.08 -1.90 -22.92
CA LYS A 15 16.06 -1.26 -22.02
C LYS A 15 15.95 0.25 -22.09
N LYS A 16 15.95 0.82 -23.31
CA LYS A 16 15.83 2.27 -23.52
C LYS A 16 14.50 2.81 -23.01
N ARG A 17 13.41 2.06 -23.18
CA ARG A 17 12.10 2.44 -22.64
C ARG A 17 12.11 2.42 -21.11
N ALA A 18 12.63 1.36 -20.50
CA ALA A 18 12.72 1.23 -19.05
C ALA A 18 13.63 2.28 -18.41
N SER A 19 14.77 2.62 -19.04
CA SER A 19 15.67 3.66 -18.54
C SER A 19 15.06 5.06 -18.56
N ASN A 20 14.05 5.29 -19.40
CA ASN A 20 13.37 6.56 -19.53
C ASN A 20 12.14 6.70 -18.60
N GLN A 21 11.84 5.68 -17.78
CA GLN A 21 10.74 5.76 -16.82
C GLN A 21 11.16 6.60 -15.60
N SER A 22 10.31 7.56 -15.23
CA SER A 22 10.43 8.30 -13.97
C SER A 22 9.63 7.63 -12.85
N ILE A 23 9.96 7.97 -11.60
CA ILE A 23 9.12 7.63 -10.45
C ILE A 23 7.93 8.60 -10.47
N PRO A 24 6.67 8.12 -10.59
CA PRO A 24 5.50 8.98 -10.61
C PRO A 24 5.29 9.63 -9.24
N GLN A 25 4.64 10.79 -9.22
CA GLN A 25 4.13 11.33 -7.98
C GLN A 25 2.92 10.52 -7.51
N LEU A 26 2.65 10.54 -6.20
CA LEU A 26 1.46 9.89 -5.65
C LEU A 26 0.17 10.46 -6.28
N THR A 27 0.14 11.76 -6.57
CA THR A 27 -0.99 12.43 -7.25
C THR A 27 -1.28 11.84 -8.63
N ASP A 28 -0.25 11.54 -9.41
CA ASP A 28 -0.40 10.95 -10.75
C ASP A 28 -1.01 9.55 -10.66
N LEU A 29 -0.52 8.74 -9.72
CA LEU A 29 -1.04 7.39 -9.48
C LEU A 29 -2.51 7.44 -9.02
N LEU A 30 -2.85 8.37 -8.13
CA LEU A 30 -4.22 8.56 -7.62
C LEU A 30 -5.18 8.97 -8.74
N GLU A 31 -4.75 9.83 -9.65
CA GLU A 31 -5.57 10.24 -10.81
C GLU A 31 -5.89 9.05 -11.71
N ILE A 32 -4.89 8.22 -12.03
CA ILE A 32 -5.08 7.01 -12.83
C ILE A 32 -6.03 6.04 -12.11
N ALA A 33 -5.79 5.76 -10.83
CA ALA A 33 -6.62 4.84 -10.07
C ALA A 33 -8.08 5.32 -9.95
N LYS A 34 -8.29 6.63 -9.78
CA LYS A 34 -9.62 7.25 -9.77
C LYS A 34 -10.31 7.09 -11.11
N LYS A 35 -9.61 7.37 -12.23
CA LYS A 35 -10.18 7.23 -13.58
C LYS A 35 -10.55 5.78 -13.90
N GLU A 36 -9.67 4.85 -13.54
CA GLU A 36 -9.80 3.42 -13.89
C GLU A 36 -10.53 2.60 -12.83
N GLN A 37 -11.03 3.25 -11.76
CA GLN A 37 -11.71 2.63 -10.61
C GLN A 37 -10.93 1.43 -10.05
N LYS A 38 -9.63 1.62 -9.82
CA LYS A 38 -8.73 0.58 -9.32
C LYS A 38 -8.48 0.72 -7.83
N PHE A 39 -8.43 -0.41 -7.14
CA PHE A 39 -7.95 -0.49 -5.77
C PHE A 39 -6.46 -0.13 -5.70
N LEU A 40 -6.09 0.67 -4.70
CA LEU A 40 -4.71 0.99 -4.37
C LEU A 40 -4.37 0.40 -3.01
N ILE A 41 -3.25 -0.33 -2.97
CA ILE A 41 -2.72 -0.92 -1.74
C ILE A 41 -1.57 -0.05 -1.25
N PHE A 42 -1.71 0.52 -0.07
CA PHE A 42 -0.66 1.33 0.55
C PHE A 42 0.10 0.46 1.55
N ASP A 43 1.39 0.24 1.29
CA ASP A 43 2.36 -0.30 2.25
C ASP A 43 3.48 0.72 2.43
N LEU A 44 3.37 1.52 3.49
CA LEU A 44 4.25 2.67 3.69
C LEU A 44 5.47 2.31 4.54
N PHE A 45 6.63 2.74 4.08
CA PHE A 45 7.86 2.75 4.86
C PHE A 45 8.11 4.16 5.39
N GLY A 46 8.38 4.24 6.70
CA GLY A 46 8.67 5.51 7.35
C GLY A 46 9.96 6.15 6.79
N PRO A 47 10.03 7.49 6.70
CA PRO A 47 11.25 8.20 6.30
C PRO A 47 12.48 7.90 7.20
N PRO A 48 13.71 8.27 6.82
CA PRO A 48 14.89 8.12 7.69
C PRO A 48 14.82 9.02 8.95
N PRO A 49 15.61 8.75 10.01
CA PRO A 49 15.45 9.40 11.32
C PRO A 49 15.49 10.93 11.34
N LYS A 50 16.27 11.54 10.45
CA LYS A 50 16.42 13.01 10.37
C LYS A 50 15.45 13.68 9.40
N HIS A 51 14.52 12.92 8.81
CA HIS A 51 13.58 13.47 7.85
C HIS A 51 12.52 14.32 8.56
N PRO A 52 12.17 15.52 8.05
CA PRO A 52 11.23 16.42 8.72
C PRO A 52 9.84 15.81 8.88
N LEU A 53 9.40 14.98 7.93
CA LEU A 53 8.11 14.29 7.98
C LEU A 53 8.15 12.92 8.69
N ARG A 54 9.25 12.56 9.36
CA ARG A 54 9.41 11.21 9.94
C ARG A 54 8.22 10.78 10.82
N ASN A 55 7.68 11.70 11.60
CA ASN A 55 6.60 11.41 12.56
C ASN A 55 5.21 11.78 12.02
N THR A 56 5.13 12.37 10.81
CA THR A 56 3.87 12.88 10.23
C THR A 56 3.61 12.36 8.82
N PHE A 57 4.48 11.53 8.25
CA PHE A 57 4.39 11.06 6.87
C PHE A 57 3.05 10.37 6.56
N VAL A 58 2.48 9.62 7.52
CA VAL A 58 1.15 9.01 7.34
C VAL A 58 0.09 10.08 7.13
N ARG A 59 0.11 11.14 7.93
CA ARG A 59 -0.86 12.24 7.83
C ARG A 59 -0.73 12.98 6.51
N GLU A 60 0.50 13.20 6.06
CA GLU A 60 0.77 13.81 4.76
C GLU A 60 0.26 12.95 3.60
N VAL A 61 0.50 11.63 3.64
CA VAL A 61 0.00 10.71 2.60
C VAL A 61 -1.53 10.69 2.60
N VAL A 62 -2.17 10.58 3.78
CA VAL A 62 -3.64 10.62 3.90
C VAL A 62 -4.21 11.92 3.35
N ARG A 63 -3.59 13.07 3.67
CA ARG A 63 -3.97 14.38 3.12
C ARG A 63 -3.96 14.37 1.59
N VAL A 64 -2.87 13.93 0.97
CA VAL A 64 -2.75 13.84 -0.50
C VAL A 64 -3.84 12.93 -1.10
N ILE A 65 -4.14 11.79 -0.47
CA ILE A 65 -5.21 10.90 -0.93
C ILE A 65 -6.57 11.58 -0.86
N LEU A 66 -6.91 12.22 0.26
CA LEU A 66 -8.20 12.91 0.45
C LEU A 66 -8.35 14.13 -0.48
N ASP A 67 -7.26 14.82 -0.78
CA ASP A 67 -7.24 15.96 -1.71
C ASP A 67 -7.47 15.51 -3.16
N SER A 68 -7.04 14.30 -3.54
CA SER A 68 -7.25 13.75 -4.89
C SER A 68 -8.70 13.44 -5.25
N LYS A 69 -9.58 13.39 -4.23
CA LYS A 69 -10.99 12.99 -4.32
C LYS A 69 -11.22 11.61 -4.94
N ILE A 70 -10.23 10.72 -4.87
CA ILE A 70 -10.47 9.30 -5.13
C ILE A 70 -11.50 8.76 -4.13
N ALA A 71 -12.35 7.84 -4.57
CA ALA A 71 -13.31 7.20 -3.68
C ALA A 71 -12.56 6.43 -2.59
N GLN A 72 -12.82 6.75 -1.33
CA GLN A 72 -12.06 6.20 -0.19
C GLN A 72 -12.11 4.67 -0.12
N HIS A 73 -13.23 4.06 -0.53
CA HIS A 73 -13.38 2.60 -0.55
C HIS A 73 -12.42 1.91 -1.54
N LEU A 74 -11.75 2.64 -2.45
CA LEU A 74 -10.71 2.07 -3.31
C LEU A 74 -9.33 1.97 -2.62
N ILE A 75 -9.21 2.42 -1.37
CA ILE A 75 -7.94 2.49 -0.66
C ILE A 75 -7.82 1.33 0.34
N PHE A 76 -6.86 0.44 0.11
CA PHE A 76 -6.45 -0.59 1.05
C PHE A 76 -5.27 -0.10 1.89
N TRP A 77 -5.46 -0.04 3.20
CA TRP A 77 -4.51 0.57 4.13
C TRP A 77 -3.85 -0.45 5.05
N LEU A 78 -2.59 -0.81 4.76
CA LEU A 78 -1.81 -1.77 5.55
C LEU A 78 -1.05 -1.16 6.74
N PRO A 79 -0.68 0.14 6.77
CA PRO A 79 0.03 0.70 7.91
C PRO A 79 -0.76 0.56 9.22
N SER A 80 -0.06 0.13 10.26
CA SER A 80 -0.55 0.16 11.65
C SER A 80 -0.18 1.47 12.34
N HIS A 81 0.91 2.11 11.91
CA HIS A 81 1.33 3.41 12.43
C HIS A 81 0.26 4.48 12.15
N ASP A 82 -0.10 5.24 13.19
CA ASP A 82 -1.12 6.29 13.17
C ASP A 82 -2.51 5.82 12.69
N ARG A 83 -2.83 4.52 12.87
CA ARG A 83 -4.06 3.91 12.35
C ARG A 83 -5.34 4.56 12.89
N GLU A 84 -5.37 4.93 14.17
CA GLU A 84 -6.53 5.62 14.77
C GLU A 84 -6.80 6.97 14.11
N TYR A 85 -5.74 7.71 13.78
CA TYR A 85 -5.87 8.94 13.01
C TYR A 85 -6.45 8.67 11.61
N VAL A 86 -5.99 7.62 10.94
CA VAL A 86 -6.51 7.26 9.60
C VAL A 86 -7.98 6.85 9.66
N LYS A 87 -8.38 6.04 10.64
CA LYS A 87 -9.78 5.68 10.87
C LYS A 87 -10.67 6.91 11.07
N TYR A 88 -10.18 7.90 11.82
CA TYR A 88 -10.89 9.13 12.09
C TYR A 88 -11.00 10.04 10.85
N MET A 89 -9.89 10.26 10.14
CA MET A 89 -9.84 11.21 9.03
C MET A 89 -10.31 10.66 7.69
N ALA A 90 -10.17 9.36 7.48
CA ALA A 90 -10.49 8.66 6.24
C ALA A 90 -11.29 7.37 6.54
N PRO A 91 -12.50 7.48 7.12
CA PRO A 91 -13.27 6.33 7.57
C PRO A 91 -13.69 5.38 6.44
N GLY A 92 -13.63 5.82 5.18
CA GLY A 92 -13.90 4.97 4.03
C GLY A 92 -12.71 4.13 3.56
N PHE A 93 -11.50 4.30 4.14
CA PHE A 93 -10.37 3.43 3.82
C PHE A 93 -10.63 2.02 4.33
N GLN A 94 -10.29 1.02 3.54
CA GLN A 94 -10.37 -0.38 3.94
C GLN A 94 -9.07 -0.76 4.67
N HIS A 95 -9.15 -0.86 5.99
CA HIS A 95 -8.01 -1.28 6.79
C HIS A 95 -7.71 -2.75 6.56
N VAL A 96 -6.45 -3.05 6.27
CA VAL A 96 -5.98 -4.42 6.00
C VAL A 96 -5.11 -4.88 7.16
N GLY A 97 -5.43 -6.05 7.70
CA GLY A 97 -4.61 -6.76 8.68
C GLY A 97 -3.40 -7.38 8.00
N ARG A 98 -2.24 -7.36 8.65
CA ARG A 98 -1.12 -8.21 8.24
C ARG A 98 -1.15 -9.48 9.08
N LEU A 99 -0.27 -9.59 10.06
CA LEU A 99 -0.22 -10.72 11.00
C LEU A 99 -0.88 -10.34 12.32
N LEU A 100 -2.20 -10.14 12.30
CA LEU A 100 -3.00 -9.92 13.50
C LEU A 100 -3.70 -11.22 13.91
N SER A 101 -3.97 -11.39 15.20
CA SER A 101 -4.81 -12.48 15.71
C SER A 101 -6.26 -12.29 15.27
N ILE A 102 -7.08 -13.36 15.31
CA ILE A 102 -8.50 -13.25 15.00
C ILE A 102 -9.21 -12.28 15.98
N GLU A 103 -8.81 -12.31 17.25
CA GLU A 103 -9.33 -11.40 18.29
C GLU A 103 -9.01 -9.93 17.96
N ASP A 104 -7.77 -9.63 17.58
CA ASP A 104 -7.37 -8.27 17.20
C ASP A 104 -8.08 -7.81 15.93
N LEU A 105 -8.24 -8.69 14.93
CA LEU A 105 -8.98 -8.39 13.71
C LEU A 105 -10.44 -8.03 14.03
N ALA A 106 -11.09 -8.82 14.89
CA ALA A 106 -12.46 -8.57 15.32
C ALA A 106 -12.58 -7.25 16.10
N LYS A 107 -11.69 -7.02 17.06
CA LYS A 107 -11.65 -5.79 17.87
C LYS A 107 -11.47 -4.54 17.01
N GLU A 108 -10.64 -4.64 15.97
CA GLU A 108 -10.33 -3.53 15.08
C GLU A 108 -11.32 -3.37 13.92
N ASN A 109 -12.32 -4.26 13.81
CA ASN A 109 -13.27 -4.39 12.71
C ASN A 109 -12.59 -4.52 11.33
N ILE A 110 -11.58 -5.39 11.26
CA ILE A 110 -10.79 -5.65 10.04
C ILE A 110 -11.19 -7.00 9.44
N ASN A 111 -11.65 -6.98 8.20
CA ASN A 111 -12.14 -8.15 7.48
C ASN A 111 -11.27 -8.58 6.29
N ILE A 112 -10.21 -7.83 5.97
CA ILE A 112 -9.27 -8.12 4.89
C ILE A 112 -7.88 -8.31 5.48
N ILE A 113 -7.18 -9.36 5.06
CA ILE A 113 -5.80 -9.63 5.47
C ILE A 113 -4.85 -9.70 4.27
N ASN A 114 -3.63 -9.21 4.45
CA ASN A 114 -2.50 -9.38 3.55
C ASN A 114 -1.37 -10.11 4.30
N VAL A 115 -1.28 -11.42 4.11
CA VAL A 115 -0.36 -12.31 4.84
C VAL A 115 0.56 -13.07 3.90
N ASP A 116 1.75 -13.41 4.40
CA ASP A 116 2.64 -14.34 3.72
C ASP A 116 1.95 -15.72 3.63
N TYR A 117 1.83 -16.24 2.40
CA TYR A 117 1.17 -17.52 2.13
C TYR A 117 1.76 -18.69 2.93
N LYS A 118 3.05 -18.63 3.31
CA LYS A 118 3.69 -19.66 4.13
C LYS A 118 3.15 -19.71 5.55
N LYS A 119 2.62 -18.58 6.04
CA LYS A 119 2.06 -18.44 7.39
C LYS A 119 0.60 -18.89 7.48
N LEU A 120 -0.06 -19.15 6.35
CA LEU A 120 -1.44 -19.63 6.31
C LEU A 120 -1.60 -21.09 6.78
N PHE A 121 -0.56 -21.94 6.67
CA PHE A 121 -0.75 -23.40 6.73
C PHE A 121 0.10 -24.20 7.71
N TYR A 122 1.03 -23.60 8.48
CA TYR A 122 1.92 -24.39 9.35
C TYR A 122 1.62 -24.36 10.85
N SER A 123 0.63 -23.56 11.27
CA SER A 123 0.02 -23.42 12.61
C SER A 123 -0.73 -22.08 12.77
N GLY A 124 -1.06 -21.42 11.65
CA GLY A 124 -1.49 -20.01 11.58
C GLY A 124 -2.99 -19.76 11.78
N LEU A 125 -3.29 -18.55 12.29
CA LEU A 125 -4.62 -18.04 12.67
C LEU A 125 -5.45 -19.06 13.48
N ARG A 126 -5.00 -19.35 14.70
CA ARG A 126 -5.91 -19.80 15.77
C ARG A 126 -6.45 -18.59 16.51
#